data_AF-A0A7S0XFL1-F1
#
_entry.id   AF-A0A7S0XFL1-F1
#
_cell.length_a   1.000
_cell.length_b   1.000
_cell.length_c   1.000
_cell.angle_alpha   90.00
_cell.angle_beta   90.00
_cell.angle_gamma   90.00
#
_symmetry.space_group_name_H-M   'P 1'
#
loop_
_entity.id
_entity.type
_entity.pdbx_description
1 polymer ?
#
loop_
_entity_poly.entity_id
_entity_poly.type
_entity_poly.pdbx_seq_one_letter_code
_entity_poly.pdbx_strand_id
1 'polypeptide(L)'
;GTMEGTAAGTPREQPPPPSSRQTHKKRRGASAPLTADEADQFVRARAAANGAERISLKGRELDGPAAVRAVCDAILAFSTAYSRPPHATPIPVATTTLNLAAANVCCSGARILADFLLHPDCHLTELSLADNP
;
A
#
# COMPACT_ATOMS: atom_id res chain seq x y z
N GLY A 1 -1.14 75.40 7.97
CA GLY A 1 -1.46 74.19 7.21
C GLY A 1 -0.25 73.83 6.37
N THR A 2 0.13 72.59 6.13
CA THR A 2 -0.51 71.30 6.41
C THR A 2 0.59 70.22 6.29
N MET A 3 0.55 69.26 7.23
CA MET A 3 1.08 67.87 7.33
C MET A 3 1.77 67.23 6.10
N GLU A 4 2.91 66.54 6.30
CA GLU A 4 3.14 65.06 6.27
C GLU A 4 2.84 64.36 4.92
N GLY A 5 3.57 63.35 4.43
CA GLY A 5 4.54 62.47 5.06
C GLY A 5 5.12 61.43 4.07
N THR A 6 6.05 60.65 4.60
CA THR A 6 6.78 59.51 4.03
C THR A 6 5.87 58.36 3.60
N ALA A 7 6.17 57.67 2.49
CA ALA A 7 5.80 56.27 2.31
C ALA A 7 6.73 55.55 1.33
N ALA A 8 7.50 54.60 1.88
CA ALA A 8 8.21 53.57 1.16
C ALA A 8 7.22 52.61 0.47
N GLY A 9 7.39 52.41 -0.83
CA GLY A 9 6.65 51.40 -1.59
C GLY A 9 7.28 50.03 -1.41
N THR A 10 6.54 49.12 -0.80
CA THR A 10 6.84 47.70 -0.59
C THR A 10 7.00 46.91 -1.90
N PRO A 11 7.82 45.84 -1.92
CA PRO A 11 7.93 44.96 -3.09
C PRO A 11 6.64 44.17 -3.32
N ARG A 12 6.19 44.12 -4.57
CA ARG A 12 5.05 43.31 -5.03
C ARG A 12 5.30 41.84 -4.73
N GLU A 13 4.53 41.29 -3.80
CA GLU A 13 4.42 39.85 -3.53
C GLU A 13 3.82 39.16 -4.77
N GLN A 14 4.58 38.24 -5.37
CA GLN A 14 4.09 37.35 -6.42
C GLN A 14 3.17 36.29 -5.77
N PRO A 15 1.95 36.05 -6.29
CA PRO A 15 1.13 34.95 -5.78
C PRO A 15 1.84 33.60 -6.01
N PRO A 16 1.70 32.64 -5.07
CA PRO A 16 2.33 31.34 -5.22
C PRO A 16 1.82 30.63 -6.48
N PRO A 17 2.65 29.79 -7.12
CA PRO A 17 2.24 29.03 -8.30
C PRO A 17 1.04 28.14 -7.94
N PRO A 18 0.14 27.85 -8.92
CA PRO A 18 -1.03 27.04 -8.65
C PRO A 18 -0.59 25.67 -8.13
N SER A 19 -0.90 25.42 -6.86
CA SER A 19 -0.70 24.14 -6.20
C SER A 19 -1.28 23.05 -7.10
N SER A 20 -0.43 22.10 -7.51
CA SER A 20 -0.77 20.98 -8.38
C SER A 20 -1.97 20.27 -7.79
N ARG A 21 -3.16 20.66 -8.26
CA ARG A 21 -4.43 20.05 -7.89
C ARG A 21 -4.33 18.63 -8.42
N GLN A 22 -3.90 17.70 -7.57
CA GLN A 22 -3.99 16.29 -7.86
C GLN A 22 -5.47 16.04 -8.13
N THR A 23 -5.80 15.98 -9.41
CA THR A 23 -7.14 15.64 -9.86
C THR A 23 -7.32 14.19 -9.47
N HIS A 24 -7.88 13.96 -8.29
CA HIS A 24 -8.50 12.69 -7.95
C HIS A 24 -9.60 12.48 -8.98
N LYS A 25 -9.22 11.87 -10.10
CA LYS A 25 -10.11 11.50 -11.19
C LYS A 25 -10.98 10.42 -10.61
N LYS A 26 -12.09 10.84 -10.00
CA LYS A 26 -13.10 10.01 -9.36
C LYS A 26 -13.63 9.04 -10.42
N ARG A 27 -12.99 7.88 -10.54
CA ARG A 27 -13.46 6.80 -11.41
C ARG A 27 -14.75 6.30 -10.78
N ARG A 28 -15.82 6.31 -11.59
CA ARG A 28 -17.15 5.81 -11.22
C ARG A 28 -17.01 4.46 -10.51
N GLY A 29 -17.49 4.40 -9.27
CA GLY A 29 -17.47 3.19 -8.42
C GLY A 29 -16.28 3.08 -7.47
N ALA A 30 -15.70 4.19 -7.02
CA ALA A 30 -14.60 4.21 -6.05
C ALA A 30 -14.98 3.46 -4.76
N SER A 31 -14.64 2.16 -4.69
CA SER A 31 -14.50 1.49 -3.41
C SER A 31 -13.51 2.32 -2.59
N ALA A 32 -13.86 2.60 -1.34
CA ALA A 32 -12.92 3.26 -0.44
C ALA A 32 -11.58 2.49 -0.45
N PRO A 33 -10.43 3.19 -0.30
CA PRO A 33 -9.16 2.53 -0.05
C PRO A 33 -9.31 1.53 1.09
N LEU A 34 -8.68 0.36 0.94
CA LEU A 34 -8.72 -0.69 1.94
C LEU A 34 -7.92 -0.24 3.16
N THR A 35 -8.60 -0.14 4.29
CA THR A 35 -7.96 -0.02 5.60
C THR A 35 -7.10 -1.26 5.90
N ALA A 36 -6.30 -1.21 6.97
CA ALA A 36 -5.47 -2.34 7.38
C ALA A 36 -6.30 -3.62 7.62
N ASP A 37 -7.39 -3.52 8.37
CA ASP A 37 -8.27 -4.65 8.65
C ASP A 37 -8.94 -5.20 7.38
N GLU A 38 -9.39 -4.32 6.48
CA GLU A 38 -10.00 -4.75 5.23
C GLU A 38 -8.98 -5.39 4.29
N ALA A 39 -7.72 -4.92 4.29
CA ALA A 39 -6.65 -5.50 3.50
C ALA A 39 -6.28 -6.91 3.97
N ASP A 40 -6.14 -7.13 5.29
CA ASP A 40 -5.94 -8.48 5.86
C ASP A 40 -7.11 -9.41 5.50
N GLN A 41 -8.34 -8.96 5.73
CA GLN A 41 -9.55 -9.74 5.41
C GLN A 41 -9.60 -10.08 3.92
N PHE A 42 -9.28 -9.12 3.04
CA PHE A 42 -9.26 -9.33 1.60
C PHE A 42 -8.23 -10.39 1.19
N VAL A 43 -7.02 -10.34 1.75
CA VAL A 43 -5.96 -11.34 1.49
C VAL A 43 -6.42 -12.73 1.93
N ARG A 44 -6.98 -12.87 3.14
CA ARG A 44 -7.50 -14.14 3.65
C ARG A 44 -8.66 -14.67 2.82
N ALA A 45 -9.60 -13.81 2.44
CA ALA A 45 -10.72 -14.19 1.59
C ALA A 45 -10.24 -14.66 0.20
N ARG A 46 -9.23 -14.00 -0.38
CA ARG A 46 -8.61 -14.42 -1.64
C ARG A 46 -7.90 -15.76 -1.50
N ALA A 47 -7.13 -15.94 -0.43
CA ALA A 47 -6.44 -17.19 -0.14
C ALA A 47 -7.43 -18.35 0.04
N ALA A 48 -8.54 -18.12 0.75
CA ALA A 48 -9.58 -19.12 0.93
C ALA A 48 -10.32 -19.48 -0.37
N ALA A 49 -10.55 -18.49 -1.24
CA ALA A 49 -11.26 -18.71 -2.51
C ALA A 49 -10.40 -19.36 -3.60
N ASN A 50 -9.12 -18.98 -3.69
CA ASN A 50 -8.25 -19.31 -4.83
C ASN A 50 -6.94 -20.03 -4.46
N GLY A 51 -6.69 -20.24 -3.17
CA GLY A 51 -5.39 -20.69 -2.66
C GLY A 51 -4.46 -19.52 -2.29
N ALA A 52 -3.54 -19.78 -1.37
CA ALA A 52 -2.59 -18.79 -0.86
C ALA A 52 -1.35 -18.59 -1.74
N GLU A 53 -1.14 -19.43 -2.77
CA GLU A 53 0.05 -19.38 -3.62
C GLU A 53 0.17 -18.06 -4.39
N ARG A 54 -0.94 -17.59 -4.97
CA ARG A 54 -1.00 -16.37 -5.78
C ARG A 54 -2.05 -15.39 -5.25
N ILE A 55 -1.58 -14.30 -4.66
CA ILE A 55 -2.44 -13.25 -4.09
C ILE A 55 -2.39 -11.99 -4.96
N SER A 56 -3.56 -11.50 -5.37
CA SER A 56 -3.67 -10.30 -6.21
C SER A 56 -4.67 -9.32 -5.64
N LEU A 57 -4.19 -8.10 -5.40
CA LEU A 57 -4.95 -6.92 -5.00
C LEU A 57 -4.95 -5.88 -6.13
N LYS A 58 -4.66 -6.28 -7.37
CA LYS A 58 -4.56 -5.36 -8.51
C LYS A 58 -5.79 -4.44 -8.59
N GLY A 59 -5.54 -3.14 -8.61
CA GLY A 59 -6.58 -2.10 -8.70
C GLY A 59 -7.39 -1.90 -7.42
N ARG A 60 -6.97 -2.47 -6.28
CA ARG A 60 -7.47 -2.12 -4.95
C ARG A 60 -6.49 -1.18 -4.28
N GLU A 61 -6.91 0.06 -4.05
CA GLU A 61 -6.10 1.03 -3.33
C GLU A 61 -5.96 0.61 -1.86
N LEU A 62 -4.75 0.66 -1.32
CA LEU A 62 -4.44 0.47 0.09
C LEU A 62 -4.39 1.83 0.79
N ASP A 63 -4.99 1.92 1.97
CA ASP A 63 -5.03 3.14 2.78
C ASP A 63 -3.72 3.30 3.56
N GLY A 64 -2.67 3.68 2.83
CA GLY A 64 -1.37 4.01 3.38
C GLY A 64 -0.55 2.80 3.87
N PRO A 65 0.53 3.06 4.62
CA PRO A 65 1.52 2.04 4.98
C PRO A 65 0.99 0.96 5.92
N ALA A 66 0.01 1.27 6.77
CA ALA A 66 -0.59 0.29 7.68
C ALA A 66 -1.32 -0.82 6.90
N ALA A 67 -2.01 -0.46 5.81
CA ALA A 67 -2.66 -1.43 4.94
C ALA A 67 -1.65 -2.32 4.19
N VAL A 68 -0.53 -1.75 3.74
CA VAL A 68 0.57 -2.54 3.16
C VAL A 68 1.16 -3.53 4.17
N ARG A 69 1.37 -3.09 5.42
CA ARG A 69 1.84 -3.97 6.50
C ARG A 69 0.86 -5.11 6.76
N ALA A 70 -0.43 -4.82 6.85
CA ALA A 70 -1.44 -5.85 7.07
C ALA A 70 -1.44 -6.92 5.97
N VAL A 71 -1.24 -6.53 4.69
CA VAL A 71 -1.07 -7.50 3.60
C VAL A 71 0.16 -8.38 3.82
N CYS A 72 1.30 -7.79 4.20
CA CYS A 72 2.54 -8.52 4.45
C CYS A 72 2.38 -9.51 5.62
N ASP A 73 1.82 -9.05 6.74
CA ASP A 73 1.59 -9.85 7.94
C ASP A 73 0.62 -11.01 7.65
N ALA A 74 -0.44 -10.76 6.85
CA ALA A 74 -1.37 -11.80 6.42
C ALA A 74 -0.66 -12.88 5.57
N ILE A 75 0.25 -12.49 4.69
CA ILE A 75 1.03 -13.43 3.88
C ILE A 75 1.98 -14.26 4.74
N LEU A 76 2.70 -13.62 5.68
CA LEU A 76 3.57 -14.34 6.63
C LEU A 76 2.76 -15.30 7.53
N ALA A 77 1.52 -14.96 7.86
CA ALA A 77 0.64 -15.83 8.63
C ALA A 77 0.33 -17.16 7.92
N PHE A 78 0.32 -17.20 6.58
CA PHE A 78 0.17 -18.45 5.84
C PHE A 78 1.39 -19.37 5.98
N SER A 79 2.59 -18.79 6.14
CA SER A 79 3.83 -19.55 6.36
C SER A 79 3.96 -20.06 7.81
N THR A 80 3.58 -19.23 8.79
CA THR A 80 3.74 -19.54 10.22
C THR A 80 2.69 -20.50 10.81
N ALA A 81 1.52 -20.66 10.17
CA ALA A 81 0.49 -21.61 10.60
C ALA A 81 0.95 -23.10 10.59
N TYR A 82 2.17 -23.36 10.11
CA TYR A 82 2.74 -24.68 9.89
C TYR A 82 3.78 -25.13 10.94
N SER A 83 4.18 -24.30 11.90
CA SER A 83 5.18 -24.70 12.92
C SER A 83 4.70 -25.76 13.93
N ARG A 84 3.53 -26.41 13.73
CA ARG A 84 3.01 -27.50 14.59
C ARG A 84 1.96 -28.33 13.81
N PRO A 85 2.25 -29.55 13.30
CA PRO A 85 2.58 -30.77 14.07
C PRO A 85 3.67 -31.70 13.45
N PRO A 86 4.20 -32.70 14.18
CA PRO A 86 5.37 -33.48 13.77
C PRO A 86 5.17 -34.64 12.76
N HIS A 87 3.98 -34.91 12.21
CA HIS A 87 3.77 -36.18 11.47
C HIS A 87 2.81 -36.19 10.25
N ALA A 88 2.32 -35.05 9.77
CA ALA A 88 1.69 -35.00 8.45
C ALA A 88 2.66 -34.27 7.52
N THR A 89 2.90 -34.73 6.29
CA THR A 89 3.58 -33.95 5.24
C THR A 89 2.59 -32.92 4.73
N PRO A 90 2.67 -31.66 5.17
CA PRO A 90 1.66 -30.71 4.81
C PRO A 90 2.32 -29.89 3.67
N ILE A 91 1.70 -29.86 2.48
CA ILE A 91 2.31 -29.18 1.34
C ILE A 91 2.30 -27.68 1.68
N PRO A 92 3.45 -27.01 1.83
CA PRO A 92 3.48 -25.60 2.20
C PRO A 92 2.84 -24.80 1.07
N VAL A 93 1.64 -24.27 1.31
CA VAL A 93 1.06 -23.24 0.45
C VAL A 93 1.62 -21.89 0.87
N ALA A 94 2.90 -21.72 0.60
CA ALA A 94 3.56 -20.44 0.74
C ALA A 94 3.12 -19.52 -0.41
N THR A 95 2.87 -18.24 -0.13
CA THR A 95 2.63 -17.28 -1.19
C THR A 95 3.92 -17.06 -1.96
N THR A 96 3.90 -17.37 -3.26
CA THR A 96 5.03 -17.19 -4.18
C THR A 96 4.81 -16.00 -5.10
N THR A 97 3.56 -15.59 -5.32
CA THR A 97 3.23 -14.42 -6.13
C THR A 97 2.36 -13.42 -5.38
N LEU A 98 2.81 -12.17 -5.37
CA LEU A 98 2.05 -11.02 -4.87
C LEU A 98 1.91 -9.95 -5.96
N ASN A 99 0.66 -9.58 -6.28
CA ASN A 99 0.37 -8.49 -7.21
C ASN A 99 -0.31 -7.32 -6.49
N LEU A 100 0.44 -6.23 -6.35
CA LEU A 100 0.00 -4.94 -5.80
C LEU A 100 -0.01 -3.84 -6.87
N ALA A 101 -0.22 -4.20 -8.14
CA ALA A 101 -0.28 -3.22 -9.21
C ALA A 101 -1.47 -2.26 -9.01
N ALA A 102 -1.23 -0.96 -9.16
CA ALA A 102 -2.21 0.09 -8.89
C ALA A 102 -2.86 -0.02 -7.50
N ALA A 103 -2.05 -0.30 -6.46
CA ALA A 103 -2.52 -0.47 -5.09
C ALA A 103 -2.16 0.70 -4.16
N ASN A 104 -1.64 1.82 -4.69
CA ASN A 104 -1.24 3.00 -3.92
C ASN A 104 -0.12 2.71 -2.89
N VAL A 105 0.85 1.87 -3.26
CA VAL A 105 2.04 1.59 -2.45
C VAL A 105 2.99 2.79 -2.52
N CYS A 106 2.89 3.70 -1.54
CA CYS A 106 3.75 4.88 -1.44
C CYS A 106 5.14 4.56 -0.84
N CYS A 107 6.04 5.54 -0.75
CA CYS A 107 7.42 5.36 -0.27
C CYS A 107 7.52 4.65 1.10
N SER A 108 6.61 4.94 2.04
CA SER A 108 6.59 4.26 3.34
C SER A 108 6.10 2.81 3.23
N GLY A 109 5.12 2.54 2.36
CA GLY A 109 4.69 1.19 2.01
C GLY A 109 5.80 0.38 1.33
N ALA A 110 6.58 0.99 0.44
CA ALA A 110 7.71 0.34 -0.21
C ALA A 110 8.81 -0.08 0.79
N ARG A 111 9.06 0.71 1.84
CA ARG A 111 9.99 0.34 2.93
C ARG A 111 9.48 -0.88 3.70
N ILE A 112 8.19 -0.92 4.00
CA ILE A 112 7.57 -2.08 4.66
C ILE A 112 7.68 -3.33 3.78
N LEU A 113 7.45 -3.21 2.47
CA LEU A 113 7.65 -4.32 1.54
C LEU A 113 9.10 -4.80 1.52
N ALA A 114 10.07 -3.90 1.57
CA ALA A 114 11.49 -4.27 1.64
C ALA A 114 11.79 -5.09 2.91
N ASP A 115 11.29 -4.65 4.08
CA ASP A 115 11.44 -5.40 5.34
C ASP A 115 10.78 -6.78 5.26
N PHE A 116 9.58 -6.85 4.67
CA PHE A 116 8.84 -8.10 4.46
C PHE A 116 9.57 -9.06 3.52
N LEU A 117 10.16 -8.58 2.42
CA LEU A 117 10.92 -9.41 1.48
C LEU A 117 12.22 -9.97 2.09
N LEU A 118 12.75 -9.32 3.12
CA LEU A 118 13.91 -9.79 3.88
C LEU A 118 13.53 -10.76 5.02
N HIS A 119 12.24 -10.92 5.32
CA HIS A 119 11.79 -11.80 6.38
C HIS A 119 12.08 -13.26 6.02
N PRO A 120 12.60 -14.10 6.96
CA PRO A 120 13.01 -15.48 6.67
C PRO A 120 11.85 -16.37 6.19
N ASP A 121 10.63 -16.06 6.61
CA ASP A 121 9.41 -16.78 6.21
C ASP A 121 8.75 -16.23 4.93
N CYS A 122 9.38 -15.26 4.27
CA CYS A 122 8.92 -14.75 2.98
C CYS A 122 9.41 -15.67 1.85
N HIS A 123 8.46 -16.21 1.08
CA HIS A 123 8.74 -17.14 -0.01
C HIS A 123 8.33 -16.58 -1.39
N LEU A 124 8.14 -15.26 -1.49
CA LEU A 124 7.79 -14.62 -2.75
C LEU A 124 8.92 -14.78 -3.77
N THR A 125 8.55 -15.20 -4.98
CA THR A 125 9.41 -15.26 -6.15
C THR A 125 8.98 -14.24 -7.21
N GLU A 126 7.71 -13.80 -7.17
CA GLU A 126 7.13 -12.81 -8.08
C GLU A 126 6.44 -11.70 -7.28
N LEU A 127 6.87 -10.45 -7.49
CA LEU A 127 6.22 -9.25 -6.95
C LEU A 127 5.94 -8.25 -8.08
N SER A 128 4.69 -7.80 -8.20
CA SER A 128 4.32 -6.73 -9.13
C SER A 128 3.90 -5.47 -8.39
N LEU A 129 4.59 -4.36 -8.69
CA LEU A 129 4.34 -3.01 -8.18
C LEU A 129 3.99 -2.02 -9.29
N ALA A 130 3.59 -2.50 -10.48
CA ALA A 130 3.26 -1.63 -11.60
C ALA A 130 2.19 -0.58 -11.23
N ASP A 131 2.25 0.61 -11.83
CA ASP A 131 1.26 1.67 -11.64
C ASP A 131 1.08 2.15 -10.17
N ASN A 132 2.14 2.07 -9.35
CA ASN A 132 2.20 2.70 -8.02
C ASN A 132 2.93 4.06 -8.06
N PRO A 133 2.63 4.98 -7.13
CA PRO A 133 3.20 6.33 -7.07
C PRO A 133 4.67 6.38 -6.62
#